data_AF-G0S6Q6-F1
#
_entry.id   AF-G0S6Q6-F1
#
_cell.length_a   1.000
_cell.length_b   1.000
_cell.length_c   1.000
_cell.angle_alpha   90.00
_cell.angle_beta   90.00
_cell.angle_gamma   90.00
#
_symmetry.space_group_name_H-M   'P 1'
#
loop_
_entity.id
_entity.type
_entity.pdbx_description
1 polymer ?
#
loop_
_entity_poly.entity_id
_entity_poly.type
_entity_poly.pdbx_seq_one_letter_code
_entity_poly.pdbx_strand_id
1 'polypeptide(L)'
;MKAQTPDDFDILAYINPLIGCSNGGNVFSGASLLYGMAEAVADIDSCERQGGFTMDGANVAGLSMMHDSGTGGNPNLGNFPIFPYTSCPKNDINRYVFSKRDRAAFESFDNATVFAKPGTFGITLDSGIETEMTTTHASLFRFTFPKNYDVYRNWMAQQLLILQNTTELSDSRQGNATIIVNPETGRITGSARFLPSFGSGSYVLHFRTDFRGAGIFDSGIFVDSRANTVVKL
;
A
#
# COMPACT_ATOMS: atom_id res chain seq x y z
N MET A 1 -25.42 -15.14 -44.08
CA MET A 1 -25.78 -14.41 -42.85
C MET A 1 -24.51 -14.26 -42.03
N LYS A 2 -24.01 -13.04 -41.84
CA LYS A 2 -22.96 -12.79 -40.85
C LYS A 2 -23.64 -12.87 -39.48
N ALA A 3 -23.19 -13.75 -38.62
CA ALA A 3 -23.61 -13.73 -37.22
C ALA A 3 -23.11 -12.42 -36.61
N GLN A 4 -24.02 -11.57 -36.16
CA GLN A 4 -23.68 -10.50 -35.22
C GLN A 4 -23.33 -11.19 -33.90
N THR A 5 -22.07 -11.12 -33.48
CA THR A 5 -21.72 -11.28 -32.08
C THR A 5 -22.33 -10.12 -31.30
N PRO A 6 -22.96 -10.34 -30.14
CA PRO A 6 -23.33 -9.22 -29.28
C PRO A 6 -22.03 -8.62 -28.73
N ASP A 7 -21.55 -7.54 -29.36
CA ASP A 7 -20.35 -6.79 -28.95
C ASP A 7 -20.56 -5.96 -27.66
N ASP A 8 -21.50 -6.35 -26.77
CA ASP A 8 -21.89 -5.55 -25.59
C ASP A 8 -22.07 -6.38 -24.29
N PHE A 9 -21.69 -7.66 -24.30
CA PHE A 9 -21.71 -8.49 -23.10
C PHE A 9 -20.32 -8.53 -22.44
N ASP A 10 -20.09 -7.65 -21.47
CA ASP A 10 -18.90 -7.68 -20.61
C ASP A 10 -19.20 -8.38 -19.28
N ILE A 11 -18.72 -9.62 -19.13
CA ILE A 11 -18.89 -10.39 -17.91
C ILE A 11 -18.19 -9.75 -16.69
N LEU A 12 -17.11 -8.98 -16.92
CA LEU A 12 -16.35 -8.35 -15.84
C LEU A 12 -17.15 -7.24 -15.16
N ALA A 13 -18.14 -6.67 -15.85
CA ALA A 13 -19.04 -5.65 -15.29
C ALA A 13 -19.93 -6.18 -14.14
N TYR A 14 -20.10 -7.51 -14.03
CA TYR A 14 -20.88 -8.14 -12.96
C TYR A 14 -20.06 -8.51 -11.72
N ILE A 15 -18.73 -8.35 -11.77
CA ILE A 15 -17.85 -8.68 -10.66
C ILE A 15 -17.65 -7.44 -9.79
N ASN A 16 -18.04 -7.54 -8.52
CA ASN A 16 -17.79 -6.52 -7.52
C ASN A 16 -16.82 -7.07 -6.44
N PRO A 17 -15.52 -6.71 -6.49
CA PRO A 17 -14.53 -7.17 -5.50
C PRO A 17 -14.78 -6.69 -4.07
N LEU A 18 -15.62 -5.67 -3.85
CA LEU A 18 -15.92 -5.16 -2.52
C LEU A 18 -16.93 -6.05 -1.76
N ILE A 19 -17.58 -7.00 -2.43
CA ILE A 19 -18.50 -7.93 -1.75
C ILE A 19 -17.68 -8.86 -0.85
N GLY A 20 -17.91 -8.76 0.46
CA GLY A 20 -17.24 -9.58 1.47
C GLY A 20 -15.93 -9.00 2.00
N CYS A 21 -15.52 -7.79 1.60
CA CYS A 21 -14.35 -7.13 2.20
C CYS A 21 -14.61 -6.61 3.63
N SER A 22 -15.87 -6.56 4.08
CA SER A 22 -16.28 -6.15 5.42
C SER A 22 -17.31 -7.12 6.00
N ASN A 23 -17.55 -7.02 7.30
CA ASN A 23 -18.47 -7.84 8.08
C ASN A 23 -18.08 -9.33 8.08
N GLY A 24 -16.79 -9.60 8.29
CA GLY A 24 -16.25 -10.95 8.49
C GLY A 24 -16.10 -11.82 7.25
N GLY A 25 -16.33 -11.29 6.05
CA GLY A 25 -16.05 -12.02 4.81
C GLY A 25 -14.55 -12.15 4.52
N ASN A 26 -13.75 -11.17 4.95
CA ASN A 26 -12.30 -11.14 4.83
C ASN A 26 -11.78 -11.29 3.38
N VAL A 27 -12.60 -10.94 2.40
CA VAL A 27 -12.27 -11.08 0.97
C VAL A 27 -11.27 -10.00 0.57
N PHE A 28 -10.21 -10.40 -0.14
CA PHE A 28 -9.31 -9.47 -0.81
C PHE A 28 -10.07 -8.73 -1.93
N SER A 29 -10.06 -7.40 -1.88
CA SER A 29 -10.81 -6.53 -2.79
C SER A 29 -9.93 -5.74 -3.77
N GLY A 30 -8.61 -5.95 -3.72
CA GLY A 30 -7.65 -5.20 -4.50
C GLY A 30 -7.46 -5.68 -5.94
N ALA A 31 -6.41 -5.14 -6.55
CA ALA A 31 -5.98 -5.55 -7.88
C ALA A 31 -5.22 -6.87 -7.84
N SER A 32 -5.68 -7.87 -8.60
CA SER A 32 -4.97 -9.11 -8.85
C SER A 32 -5.34 -9.67 -10.23
N LEU A 33 -4.43 -10.44 -10.83
CA LEU A 33 -4.74 -11.31 -11.96
C LEU A 33 -5.24 -12.65 -11.43
N LEU A 34 -5.97 -13.41 -12.26
CA LEU A 34 -6.37 -14.77 -11.88
C LEU A 34 -5.14 -15.60 -11.50
N TYR A 35 -5.13 -16.10 -10.26
CA TYR A 35 -4.02 -16.88 -9.67
C TYR A 35 -2.67 -16.15 -9.62
N GLY A 36 -2.68 -14.80 -9.65
CA GLY A 36 -1.48 -13.98 -9.53
C GLY A 36 -0.95 -13.94 -8.09
N MET A 37 0.36 -13.84 -7.93
CA MET A 37 1.00 -13.61 -6.63
C MET A 37 0.93 -12.14 -6.19
N ALA A 38 0.88 -11.22 -7.16
CA ALA A 38 0.79 -9.79 -6.92
C ALA A 38 -0.67 -9.42 -6.61
N GLU A 39 -0.91 -8.97 -5.39
CA GLU A 39 -2.23 -8.63 -4.86
C GLU A 39 -2.15 -7.26 -4.19
N ALA A 40 -2.47 -6.21 -4.94
CA ALA A 40 -2.27 -4.83 -4.51
C ALA A 40 -3.55 -4.18 -3.99
N VAL A 41 -3.52 -3.70 -2.74
CA VAL A 41 -4.63 -2.98 -2.11
C VAL A 41 -4.11 -2.02 -1.04
N ALA A 42 -4.99 -1.15 -0.53
CA ALA A 42 -4.73 -0.38 0.67
C ALA A 42 -4.91 -1.24 1.93
N ASP A 43 -3.94 -1.18 2.84
CA ASP A 43 -3.95 -1.88 4.12
C ASP A 43 -4.68 -1.02 5.17
N ILE A 44 -5.76 -1.54 5.74
CA ILE A 44 -6.59 -0.82 6.71
C ILE A 44 -6.22 -1.21 8.14
N ASP A 45 -6.14 -0.22 9.05
CA ASP A 45 -5.92 -0.43 10.49
C ASP A 45 -7.21 -0.87 11.21
N SER A 46 -7.77 -2.00 10.77
CA SER A 46 -9.01 -2.58 11.30
C SER A 46 -8.79 -3.96 11.92
N CYS A 47 -9.76 -4.42 12.72
CA CYS A 47 -9.83 -5.82 13.17
C CYS A 47 -10.25 -6.81 12.07
N GLU A 48 -10.84 -6.34 10.96
CA GLU A 48 -11.30 -7.16 9.81
C GLU A 48 -10.36 -7.05 8.59
N ARG A 49 -9.07 -6.83 8.84
CA ARG A 49 -8.05 -6.54 7.80
C ARG A 49 -7.36 -7.77 7.21
N GLN A 50 -7.92 -8.96 7.34
CA GLN A 50 -7.30 -10.20 6.85
C GLN A 50 -7.05 -10.13 5.33
N GLY A 51 -8.02 -9.63 4.57
CA GLY A 51 -7.88 -9.36 3.13
C GLY A 51 -7.18 -8.03 2.78
N GLY A 52 -6.54 -7.38 3.77
CA GLY A 52 -5.91 -6.06 3.63
C GLY A 52 -6.87 -4.88 3.76
N PHE A 53 -8.01 -4.90 3.06
CA PHE A 53 -8.91 -3.75 2.94
C PHE A 53 -10.33 -4.01 3.44
N THR A 54 -10.93 -3.00 4.08
CA THR A 54 -12.31 -2.99 4.57
C THR A 54 -12.91 -1.57 4.43
N MET A 55 -14.24 -1.49 4.28
CA MET A 55 -15.03 -0.26 4.14
C MET A 55 -15.59 0.26 5.47
N ASP A 56 -15.02 -0.14 6.61
CA ASP A 56 -15.49 0.21 7.96
C ASP A 56 -15.11 1.63 8.43
N GLY A 57 -14.38 2.39 7.60
CA GLY A 57 -13.95 3.75 7.91
C GLY A 57 -12.72 3.84 8.81
N ALA A 58 -12.03 2.73 9.07
CA ALA A 58 -10.72 2.76 9.71
C ALA A 58 -9.65 3.35 8.78
N ASN A 59 -8.52 3.70 9.37
CA ASN A 59 -7.47 4.44 8.67
C ASN A 59 -6.63 3.55 7.75
N VAL A 60 -5.99 4.17 6.75
CA VAL A 60 -5.01 3.53 5.87
C VAL A 60 -3.65 3.48 6.57
N ALA A 61 -3.10 2.28 6.74
CA ALA A 61 -1.78 2.04 7.33
C ALA A 61 -0.67 1.91 6.27
N GLY A 62 -1.04 1.62 5.01
CA GLY A 62 -0.10 1.27 3.95
C GLY A 62 -0.81 0.91 2.65
N LEU A 63 -0.03 0.75 1.58
CA LEU A 63 -0.45 0.08 0.37
C LEU A 63 0.57 -1.02 0.09
N SER A 64 0.14 -2.26 0.07
CA SER A 64 1.04 -3.41 -0.04
C SER A 64 0.67 -4.29 -1.24
N MET A 65 1.44 -5.35 -1.47
CA MET A 65 1.50 -6.04 -2.77
C MET A 65 1.25 -7.55 -2.72
N MET A 66 0.91 -8.09 -1.55
CA MET A 66 0.70 -9.53 -1.36
C MET A 66 -0.31 -9.74 -0.24
N HIS A 67 -1.38 -10.50 -0.48
CA HIS A 67 -2.46 -10.73 0.48
C HIS A 67 -2.92 -12.19 0.43
N ASP A 68 -3.85 -12.52 1.31
CA ASP A 68 -4.69 -13.70 1.16
C ASP A 68 -6.16 -13.27 1.19
N SER A 69 -7.06 -14.17 0.78
CA SER A 69 -8.48 -13.84 0.60
C SER A 69 -9.36 -14.85 1.33
N GLY A 70 -10.26 -14.33 2.18
CA GLY A 70 -11.24 -15.11 2.92
C GLY A 70 -10.67 -15.88 4.10
N THR A 71 -9.48 -15.51 4.58
CA THR A 71 -8.84 -16.17 5.73
C THR A 71 -9.46 -15.70 7.04
N GLY A 72 -9.52 -16.61 8.02
CA GLY A 72 -9.91 -16.29 9.39
C GLY A 72 -8.70 -16.10 10.30
N GLY A 73 -8.94 -15.78 11.56
CA GLY A 73 -7.88 -15.63 12.56
C GLY A 73 -7.12 -14.31 12.39
N ASN A 74 -5.79 -14.35 12.61
CA ASN A 74 -4.96 -13.17 12.53
C ASN A 74 -4.70 -12.77 11.06
N PRO A 75 -4.67 -11.47 10.75
CA PRO A 75 -4.20 -10.99 9.45
C PRO A 75 -2.82 -11.56 9.12
N ASN A 76 -2.54 -11.72 7.84
CA ASN A 76 -1.32 -12.27 7.31
C ASN A 76 -0.92 -11.48 6.08
N LEU A 77 0.35 -11.55 5.69
CA LEU A 77 0.84 -10.86 4.51
C LEU A 77 0.59 -9.34 4.61
N GLY A 78 0.33 -8.68 3.49
CA GLY A 78 0.42 -7.23 3.35
C GLY A 78 1.86 -6.73 3.52
N ASN A 79 2.81 -7.51 2.98
CA ASN A 79 4.23 -7.27 3.19
C ASN A 79 4.72 -6.04 2.44
N PHE A 80 5.70 -5.37 3.05
CA PHE A 80 6.43 -4.24 2.48
C PHE A 80 5.56 -3.03 2.06
N PRO A 81 4.66 -2.55 2.94
CA PRO A 81 3.74 -1.49 2.57
C PRO A 81 4.48 -0.21 2.21
N ILE A 82 4.07 0.36 1.08
CA ILE A 82 4.43 1.68 0.61
C ILE A 82 3.43 2.68 1.19
N PHE A 83 3.87 3.88 1.53
CA PHE A 83 3.02 4.93 2.07
C PHE A 83 3.37 6.29 1.43
N PRO A 84 2.46 6.90 0.64
CA PRO A 84 2.66 8.24 0.14
C PRO A 84 2.34 9.26 1.24
N TYR A 85 3.16 10.31 1.33
CA TYR A 85 3.07 11.31 2.38
C TYR A 85 3.33 12.71 1.82
N THR A 86 2.52 13.68 2.23
CA THR A 86 2.53 15.05 1.68
C THR A 86 2.95 16.11 2.70
N SER A 87 3.12 15.77 3.99
CA SER A 87 3.42 16.76 5.03
C SER A 87 4.90 16.78 5.42
N CYS A 88 5.47 17.98 5.35
CA CYS A 88 6.83 18.26 5.82
C CYS A 88 6.83 19.54 6.67
N PRO A 89 6.64 19.44 8.00
CA PRO A 89 6.58 20.63 8.83
C PRO A 89 7.91 21.41 8.81
N LYS A 90 7.94 22.54 8.10
CA LYS A 90 9.10 23.46 7.99
C LYS A 90 10.32 22.84 7.28
N ASN A 91 10.14 21.92 6.34
CA ASN A 91 11.26 21.31 5.62
C ASN A 91 12.26 20.57 6.54
N ASP A 92 11.77 19.96 7.63
CA ASP A 92 12.60 19.25 8.60
C ASP A 92 12.23 17.75 8.62
N ILE A 93 13.15 16.93 8.12
CA ILE A 93 12.98 15.46 8.05
C ILE A 93 12.70 14.83 9.42
N ASN A 94 13.19 15.44 10.51
CA ASN A 94 12.99 14.90 11.86
C ASN A 94 11.59 15.15 12.40
N ARG A 95 10.75 15.91 11.68
CA ARG A 95 9.37 16.23 12.07
C ARG A 95 8.35 15.37 11.33
N TYR A 96 8.81 14.45 10.49
CA TYR A 96 7.98 13.43 9.88
C TYR A 96 7.66 12.32 10.87
N VAL A 97 6.50 11.69 10.67
CA VAL A 97 6.09 10.50 11.41
C VAL A 97 6.54 9.26 10.62
N PHE A 98 7.61 8.61 11.06
CA PHE A 98 8.20 7.44 10.39
C PHE A 98 7.67 6.08 10.89
N SER A 99 6.98 6.05 12.03
CA SER A 99 6.37 4.83 12.54
C SER A 99 5.14 4.46 11.71
N LYS A 100 5.05 3.20 11.25
CA LYS A 100 3.86 2.69 10.53
C LYS A 100 2.58 2.92 11.36
N ARG A 101 2.63 2.57 12.64
CA ARG A 101 1.49 2.68 13.55
C ARG A 101 1.05 4.13 13.73
N ASP A 102 2.00 5.03 13.96
CA ASP A 102 1.65 6.44 14.21
C ASP A 102 1.17 7.12 12.93
N ARG A 103 1.70 6.74 11.76
CA ARG A 103 1.25 7.26 10.46
C ARG A 103 -0.20 6.92 10.15
N ALA A 104 -0.64 5.70 10.48
CA ALA A 104 -2.02 5.29 10.23
C ALA A 104 -3.01 6.27 10.88
N ALA A 105 -2.69 6.89 12.01
CA ALA A 105 -3.57 7.88 12.65
C ALA A 105 -3.81 9.16 11.82
N PHE A 106 -3.05 9.40 10.75
CA PHE A 106 -3.10 10.64 9.96
C PHE A 106 -3.78 10.51 8.61
N GLU A 107 -4.18 9.29 8.20
CA GLU A 107 -4.69 9.05 6.86
C GLU A 107 -5.92 8.16 6.87
N SER A 108 -7.07 8.80 6.66
CA SER A 108 -8.37 8.17 6.44
C SER A 108 -8.78 8.33 4.97
N PHE A 109 -9.98 7.85 4.63
CA PHE A 109 -10.54 7.97 3.30
C PHE A 109 -12.07 8.01 3.38
N ASP A 110 -12.70 8.53 2.34
CA ASP A 110 -14.14 8.39 2.13
C ASP A 110 -14.42 7.16 1.25
N ASN A 111 -15.31 6.29 1.71
CA ASN A 111 -15.81 5.12 0.98
C ASN A 111 -16.32 5.46 -0.43
N ALA A 112 -16.83 6.68 -0.65
CA ALA A 112 -17.27 7.13 -1.98
C ALA A 112 -16.12 7.26 -2.99
N THR A 113 -14.87 7.32 -2.54
CA THR A 113 -13.68 7.41 -3.41
C THR A 113 -13.12 6.05 -3.79
N VAL A 114 -13.57 4.99 -3.11
CA VAL A 114 -13.09 3.63 -3.34
C VAL A 114 -13.72 3.08 -4.60
N PHE A 115 -12.89 2.55 -5.49
CA PHE A 115 -13.35 1.75 -6.62
C PHE A 115 -12.54 0.48 -6.74
N ALA A 116 -13.23 -0.62 -7.08
CA ALA A 116 -12.59 -1.90 -7.32
C ALA A 116 -13.25 -2.58 -8.52
N LYS A 117 -12.42 -3.12 -9.41
CA LYS A 117 -12.80 -3.93 -10.57
C LYS A 117 -11.79 -5.06 -10.74
N PRO A 118 -12.10 -6.14 -11.46
CA PRO A 118 -11.10 -7.16 -11.79
C PRO A 118 -9.79 -6.53 -12.31
N GLY A 119 -8.69 -6.76 -11.61
CA GLY A 119 -7.36 -6.24 -11.96
C GLY A 119 -7.06 -4.79 -11.59
N THR A 120 -7.98 -4.04 -10.98
CA THR A 120 -7.73 -2.63 -10.60
C THR A 120 -8.42 -2.24 -9.30
N PHE A 121 -7.72 -1.51 -8.46
CA PHE A 121 -8.25 -0.91 -7.24
C PHE A 121 -7.80 0.54 -7.13
N GLY A 122 -8.62 1.41 -6.59
CA GLY A 122 -8.18 2.75 -6.24
C GLY A 122 -8.99 3.36 -5.10
N ILE A 123 -8.37 4.35 -4.47
CA ILE A 123 -8.83 5.01 -3.27
C ILE A 123 -8.20 6.40 -3.21
N THR A 124 -8.98 7.40 -2.79
CA THR A 124 -8.45 8.75 -2.52
C THR A 124 -8.32 8.93 -1.03
N LEU A 125 -7.11 9.26 -0.60
CA LEU A 125 -6.80 9.52 0.80
C LEU A 125 -7.29 10.91 1.19
N ASP A 126 -7.63 11.13 2.46
CA ASP A 126 -8.11 12.44 2.96
C ASP A 126 -7.06 13.55 2.80
N SER A 127 -5.78 13.20 2.69
CA SER A 127 -4.71 14.12 2.26
C SER A 127 -4.84 14.60 0.80
N GLY A 128 -5.82 14.11 0.04
CA GLY A 128 -6.06 14.43 -1.35
C GLY A 128 -5.19 13.65 -2.33
N ILE A 129 -4.43 12.66 -1.86
CA ILE A 129 -3.61 11.80 -2.72
C ILE A 129 -4.52 10.73 -3.32
N GLU A 130 -4.68 10.75 -4.64
CA GLU A 130 -5.37 9.68 -5.36
C GLU A 130 -4.38 8.53 -5.56
N THR A 131 -4.82 7.32 -5.22
CA THR A 131 -4.00 6.11 -5.36
C THR A 131 -4.73 5.11 -6.24
N GLU A 132 -4.00 4.56 -7.22
CA GLU A 132 -4.52 3.53 -8.11
C GLU A 132 -3.51 2.39 -8.21
N MET A 133 -4.05 1.18 -8.26
CA MET A 133 -3.30 -0.06 -8.21
C MET A 133 -3.79 -0.98 -9.33
N THR A 134 -2.84 -1.60 -10.02
CA THR A 134 -3.08 -2.67 -10.99
C THR A 134 -1.96 -3.69 -10.88
N THR A 135 -2.17 -4.90 -11.40
CA THR A 135 -1.15 -5.94 -11.32
C THR A 135 -0.83 -6.58 -12.67
N THR A 136 0.38 -7.12 -12.74
CA THR A 136 0.87 -8.00 -13.80
C THR A 136 1.56 -9.19 -13.10
N HIS A 137 2.82 -9.51 -13.45
CA HIS A 137 3.70 -10.30 -12.58
C HIS A 137 4.25 -9.48 -11.40
N ALA A 138 3.93 -8.17 -11.32
CA ALA A 138 4.25 -7.27 -10.24
C ALA A 138 3.10 -6.28 -9.99
N SER A 139 3.04 -5.71 -8.80
CA SER A 139 2.12 -4.63 -8.45
C SER A 139 2.61 -3.29 -8.99
N LEU A 140 1.71 -2.53 -9.59
CA LEU A 140 1.95 -1.18 -10.10
C LEU A 140 1.08 -0.21 -9.30
N PHE A 141 1.71 0.80 -8.71
CA PHE A 141 1.05 1.86 -7.95
C PHE A 141 1.19 3.18 -8.70
N ARG A 142 0.09 3.92 -8.83
CA ARG A 142 0.06 5.28 -9.35
C ARG A 142 -0.43 6.19 -8.23
N PHE A 143 0.36 7.22 -7.93
CA PHE A 143 0.02 8.26 -6.96
C PHE A 143 -0.16 9.58 -7.70
N THR A 144 -1.33 10.18 -7.57
CA THR A 144 -1.59 11.55 -8.04
C THR A 144 -1.66 12.45 -6.82
N PHE A 145 -0.66 13.33 -6.67
CA PHE A 145 -0.59 14.25 -5.54
C PHE A 145 -1.38 15.53 -5.80
N PRO A 146 -2.03 16.11 -4.78
CA PRO A 146 -2.78 17.35 -4.93
C PRO A 146 -1.84 18.50 -5.29
N LYS A 147 -2.28 19.34 -6.24
CA LYS A 147 -1.48 20.48 -6.75
C LYS A 147 -1.47 21.69 -5.82
N ASN A 148 -2.41 21.77 -4.87
CA ASN A 148 -2.72 22.98 -4.12
C ASN A 148 -2.66 22.77 -2.59
N TYR A 149 -2.39 23.89 -1.91
CA TYR A 149 -2.39 24.07 -0.46
C TYR A 149 -3.63 23.49 0.23
N ASP A 150 -3.43 22.56 1.17
CA ASP A 150 -4.45 22.20 2.14
C ASP A 150 -4.55 23.32 3.18
N VAL A 151 -5.61 24.13 3.06
CA VAL A 151 -5.90 25.27 3.93
C VAL A 151 -6.15 24.85 5.38
N TYR A 152 -6.63 23.63 5.62
CA TYR A 152 -6.94 23.12 6.95
C TYR A 152 -5.71 22.57 7.66
N ARG A 153 -4.75 22.00 6.92
CA ARG A 153 -3.53 21.42 7.50
C ARG A 153 -2.35 22.41 7.58
N ASN A 154 -2.48 23.64 7.04
CA ASN A 154 -1.42 24.68 7.03
C ASN A 154 -0.05 24.13 6.57
N TRP A 155 -0.08 23.17 5.64
CA TRP A 155 1.09 22.54 5.07
C TRP A 155 0.95 22.66 3.56
N MET A 156 1.82 23.45 2.94
CA MET A 156 2.02 23.32 1.50
C MET A 156 2.51 21.90 1.22
N ALA A 157 2.02 21.25 0.16
CA ALA A 157 2.62 20.05 -0.41
C ALA A 157 3.99 20.40 -1.01
N GLN A 158 4.96 20.72 -0.14
CA GLN A 158 6.27 21.20 -0.56
C GLN A 158 7.18 20.04 -0.93
N GLN A 159 6.99 18.86 -0.33
CA GLN A 159 7.83 17.69 -0.54
C GLN A 159 7.01 16.42 -0.46
N LEU A 160 7.00 15.70 -1.58
CA LEU A 160 6.39 14.39 -1.69
C LEU A 160 7.38 13.37 -1.12
N LEU A 161 6.91 12.55 -0.20
CA LEU A 161 7.69 11.47 0.37
C LEU A 161 6.97 10.15 0.14
N ILE A 162 7.70 9.16 -0.38
CA ILE A 162 7.26 7.77 -0.37
C ILE A 162 8.07 7.02 0.67
N LEU A 163 7.39 6.39 1.61
CA LEU A 163 7.98 5.51 2.61
C LEU A 163 7.73 4.06 2.21
N GLN A 164 8.71 3.18 2.43
CA GLN A 164 8.53 1.74 2.26
C GLN A 164 9.02 1.03 3.52
N ASN A 165 8.10 0.30 4.17
CA ASN A 165 8.40 -0.39 5.42
C ASN A 165 8.88 -1.81 5.16
N THR A 166 9.59 -2.40 6.11
CA THR A 166 9.95 -3.83 6.10
C THR A 166 9.02 -4.66 6.99
N THR A 167 7.75 -4.28 7.10
CA THR A 167 6.73 -4.89 7.96
C THR A 167 5.65 -5.59 7.14
N GLU A 168 4.63 -6.11 7.82
CA GLU A 168 3.43 -6.70 7.22
C GLU A 168 2.18 -6.40 8.09
N LEU A 169 0.99 -6.83 7.71
CA LEU A 169 -0.27 -6.54 8.42
C LEU A 169 -0.26 -7.01 9.89
N SER A 170 0.34 -8.16 10.16
CA SER A 170 0.39 -8.77 11.49
C SER A 170 1.59 -8.33 12.34
N ASP A 171 2.50 -7.56 11.74
CA ASP A 171 3.78 -7.15 12.33
C ASP A 171 4.63 -8.33 12.84
N SER A 172 4.52 -9.51 12.21
CA SER A 172 5.24 -10.74 12.60
C SER A 172 6.71 -10.81 12.19
N ARG A 173 7.33 -9.71 11.73
CA ARG A 173 8.71 -9.75 11.22
C ARG A 173 9.66 -10.33 12.28
N GLN A 174 10.49 -11.28 11.86
CA GLN A 174 11.50 -11.93 12.67
C GLN A 174 12.89 -11.36 12.38
N GLY A 175 13.63 -11.00 13.43
CA GLY A 175 15.00 -10.54 13.32
C GLY A 175 15.17 -9.28 12.46
N ASN A 176 16.38 -9.09 11.92
CA ASN A 176 16.72 -7.92 11.10
C ASN A 176 16.23 -8.09 9.66
N ALA A 177 15.64 -7.03 9.11
CA ALA A 177 15.40 -6.90 7.68
C ALA A 177 16.64 -6.37 6.96
N THR A 178 16.68 -6.55 5.64
CA THR A 178 17.60 -5.84 4.76
C THR A 178 16.82 -4.77 3.98
N ILE A 179 17.43 -3.59 3.82
CA ILE A 179 16.93 -2.53 2.96
C ILE A 179 18.10 -1.76 2.38
N ILE A 180 18.07 -1.51 1.08
CA ILE A 180 19.08 -0.78 0.33
C ILE A 180 18.35 0.20 -0.57
N VAL A 181 18.80 1.45 -0.59
CA VAL A 181 18.27 2.51 -1.45
C VAL A 181 19.38 2.96 -2.40
N ASN A 182 19.11 2.88 -3.71
CA ASN A 182 20.01 3.44 -4.71
C ASN A 182 19.73 4.95 -4.83
N PRO A 183 20.68 5.84 -4.49
CA PRO A 183 20.41 7.28 -4.43
C PRO A 183 20.23 7.93 -5.81
N GLU A 184 20.71 7.32 -6.88
CA GLU A 184 20.61 7.85 -8.24
C GLU A 184 19.24 7.55 -8.88
N THR A 185 18.70 6.38 -8.58
CA THR A 185 17.45 5.87 -9.19
C THR A 185 16.28 5.83 -8.23
N GLY A 186 16.53 6.00 -6.93
CA GLY A 186 15.55 5.87 -5.86
C GLY A 186 15.10 4.43 -5.62
N ARG A 187 15.62 3.45 -6.37
CA ARG A 187 15.23 2.04 -6.24
C ARG A 187 15.45 1.56 -4.82
N ILE A 188 14.43 0.93 -4.26
CA ILE A 188 14.50 0.27 -2.96
C ILE A 188 14.51 -1.24 -3.19
N THR A 189 15.46 -1.93 -2.56
CA THR A 189 15.50 -3.40 -2.53
C THR A 189 15.64 -3.86 -1.10
N GLY A 190 15.01 -4.98 -0.76
CA GLY A 190 15.10 -5.51 0.59
C GLY A 190 14.52 -6.90 0.74
N SER A 191 14.65 -7.40 1.96
CA SER A 191 14.12 -8.70 2.35
C SER A 191 13.82 -8.75 3.83
N ALA A 192 12.83 -9.54 4.22
CA ALA A 192 12.54 -9.81 5.62
C ALA A 192 11.98 -11.22 5.80
N ARG A 193 12.13 -11.74 7.02
CA ARG A 193 11.55 -13.02 7.46
C ARG A 193 10.28 -12.74 8.27
N PHE A 194 9.24 -13.52 8.03
CA PHE A 194 7.93 -13.37 8.68
C PHE A 194 7.44 -14.71 9.22
N LEU A 195 6.52 -14.66 10.19
CA LEU A 195 5.79 -15.84 10.63
C LEU A 195 4.47 -15.92 9.86
N PRO A 196 4.02 -17.12 9.47
CA PRO A 196 2.71 -17.26 8.86
C PRO A 196 1.62 -17.13 9.94
N SER A 197 0.45 -16.59 9.57
CA SER A 197 -0.73 -16.60 10.45
C SER A 197 -1.28 -18.01 10.70
N PHE A 198 -1.04 -18.93 9.75
CA PHE A 198 -1.43 -20.34 9.82
C PHE A 198 -0.28 -21.26 9.40
N GLY A 199 -0.11 -22.37 10.12
CA GLY A 199 0.98 -23.32 9.89
C GLY A 199 2.20 -23.07 10.77
N SER A 200 3.32 -23.69 10.43
CA SER A 200 4.54 -23.65 11.23
C SER A 200 5.74 -23.17 10.41
N GLY A 201 6.77 -22.68 11.10
CA GLY A 201 8.01 -22.20 10.49
C GLY A 201 7.99 -20.70 10.21
N SER A 202 8.73 -20.30 9.17
CA SER A 202 8.84 -18.91 8.73
C SER A 202 9.08 -18.86 7.23
N TYR A 203 8.74 -17.75 6.60
CA TYR A 203 9.02 -17.52 5.20
C TYR A 203 9.85 -16.24 5.03
N VAL A 204 10.58 -16.14 3.92
CA VAL A 204 11.38 -14.96 3.58
C VAL A 204 10.86 -14.43 2.26
N LEU A 205 10.54 -13.14 2.24
CA LEU A 205 10.20 -12.44 1.02
C LEU A 205 11.30 -11.45 0.66
N HIS A 206 11.44 -11.26 -0.64
CA HIS A 206 12.34 -10.28 -1.24
C HIS A 206 11.50 -9.33 -2.09
N PHE A 207 11.85 -8.06 -2.10
CA PHE A 207 11.17 -7.07 -2.92
C PHE A 207 12.16 -6.17 -3.63
N ARG A 208 11.66 -5.56 -4.70
CA ARG A 208 12.30 -4.47 -5.42
C ARG A 208 11.22 -3.50 -5.87
N THR A 209 11.44 -2.23 -5.56
CA THR A 209 10.54 -1.13 -5.92
C THR A 209 11.30 -0.11 -6.73
N ASP A 210 10.77 0.17 -7.92
CA ASP A 210 11.30 1.13 -8.89
C ASP A 210 10.36 2.32 -8.99
N PHE A 211 10.91 3.54 -9.09
CA PHE A 211 10.13 4.77 -9.16
C PHE A 211 10.21 5.41 -10.56
N ARG A 212 9.11 6.03 -10.98
CA ARG A 212 9.02 6.85 -12.19
C ARG A 212 8.11 8.04 -11.93
N GLY A 213 8.42 9.20 -12.53
CA GLY A 213 7.64 10.42 -12.36
C GLY A 213 8.53 11.59 -11.94
N ALA A 214 8.31 12.09 -10.72
CA ALA A 214 9.08 13.21 -10.17
C ALA A 214 10.57 12.88 -10.01
N GLY A 215 11.42 13.91 -10.11
CA GLY A 215 12.84 13.80 -9.80
C GLY A 215 13.06 13.52 -8.31
N ILE A 216 14.10 12.75 -7.99
CA ILE A 216 14.47 12.44 -6.61
C ILE A 216 15.27 13.61 -6.06
N PHE A 217 14.79 14.18 -4.96
CA PHE A 217 15.51 15.23 -4.24
C PHE A 217 16.49 14.65 -3.22
N ASP A 218 16.04 13.67 -2.43
CA ASP A 218 16.84 12.99 -1.43
C ASP A 218 16.34 11.55 -1.23
N SER A 219 17.16 10.71 -0.62
CA SER A 219 16.84 9.32 -0.30
C SER A 219 17.58 8.87 0.95
N GLY A 220 16.99 7.96 1.72
CA GLY A 220 17.63 7.49 2.94
C GLY A 220 16.93 6.29 3.56
N ILE A 221 17.52 5.80 4.64
CA ILE A 221 16.98 4.69 5.43
C ILE A 221 16.66 5.22 6.81
N PHE A 222 15.54 4.81 7.37
CA PHE A 222 15.17 5.13 8.74
C PHE A 222 15.06 3.86 9.58
N VAL A 223 15.34 4.00 10.87
CA VAL A 223 15.12 2.95 11.87
C VAL A 223 14.36 3.60 13.02
N ASP A 224 13.25 2.99 13.40
CA ASP A 224 12.29 3.52 14.38
C ASP A 224 11.80 4.93 14.00
N SER A 225 11.99 5.92 14.88
CA SER A 225 11.60 7.32 14.68
C SER A 225 12.71 8.19 14.11
N ARG A 226 13.88 7.63 13.77
CA ARG A 226 15.03 8.40 13.28
C ARG A 226 15.38 8.02 11.85
N ALA A 227 15.24 9.00 10.95
CA ALA A 227 15.78 8.93 9.59
C ALA A 227 17.29 9.17 9.60
N ASN A 228 18.03 8.45 8.77
CA ASN A 228 19.45 8.63 8.59
C ASN A 228 19.80 8.64 7.10
N THR A 229 20.32 9.77 6.62
CA THR A 229 20.80 9.94 5.24
C THR A 229 22.30 9.64 5.10
N VAL A 230 22.99 9.39 6.22
CA VAL A 230 24.45 9.21 6.31
C VAL A 230 24.85 7.73 6.26
N VAL A 231 23.99 6.81 6.71
CA VAL A 231 24.28 5.37 6.66
C VAL A 231 24.07 4.87 5.23
N LYS A 232 25.18 4.79 4.51
CA LYS A 232 25.33 4.07 3.24
C LYS A 232 26.00 2.74 3.60
N LEU A 233 25.23 1.65 3.62
CA LEU A 233 25.79 0.29 3.72
C LEU A 233 26.32 -0.15 2.37
#